data_AF-A0A1Q7V8N8-F1
#
_entry.id   AF-A0A1Q7V8N8-F1
#
_cell.length_a   1.000
_cell.length_b   1.000
_cell.length_c   1.000
_cell.angle_alpha   90.00
_cell.angle_beta   90.00
_cell.angle_gamma   90.00
#
_symmetry.space_group_name_H-M   'P 1'
#
loop_
_entity.id
_entity.type
_entity.pdbx_description
1 polymer ?
#
loop_
_entity_poly.entity_id
_entity_poly.type
_entity_poly.pdbx_seq_one_letter_code
_entity_poly.pdbx_strand_id
1 'polypeptide(L)' 'MRELEKKEGDKWTLIKDSRKDKPFVREAKSGGWRKVLPPESVAQIEAAWGPVMERFGYELSTRPAKVHESVIK' A
#
# COMPACT_ATOMS: atom_id res chain seq x y z
N MET A 1 6.72 -0.85 15.88
CA MET A 1 6.63 -2.08 15.07
C MET A 1 7.90 -2.95 15.09
N ARG A 2 9.13 -2.40 15.10
CA ARG A 2 10.35 -3.23 15.18
C ARG A 2 10.51 -4.03 16.48
N GLU A 3 9.98 -3.51 17.59
CA GLU A 3 9.97 -4.24 18.86
C GLU A 3 9.05 -5.46 18.86
N LEU A 4 7.96 -5.41 18.09
CA LEU A 4 7.03 -6.53 17.92
C LEU A 4 7.72 -7.69 17.18
N GLU A 5 8.46 -7.38 16.11
CA GLU A 5 9.22 -8.38 15.37
C GLU A 5 10.29 -9.06 16.23
N LYS A 6 11.01 -8.30 17.07
CA LYS A 6 12.01 -8.89 17.97
C LYS A 6 11.38 -9.84 19.00
N LYS A 7 10.15 -9.56 19.45
CA LYS A 7 9.45 -10.35 20.46
C LYS A 7 8.75 -11.58 19.89
N GLU A 8 8.24 -11.48 18.66
CA GLU A 8 7.33 -12.47 18.08
C GLU A 8 7.82 -13.11 16.78
N GLY A 9 8.92 -12.62 16.19
CA GLY A 9 9.45 -13.14 14.93
C GLY A 9 9.77 -14.64 14.95
N ASP A 10 10.36 -15.13 16.05
CA ASP A 10 10.63 -16.57 16.24
C ASP A 10 9.42 -17.37 16.75
N LYS A 11 8.35 -16.69 17.20
CA LYS A 11 7.11 -17.31 17.69
C LYS A 11 6.04 -17.40 16.62
N TRP A 12 6.36 -17.02 15.38
CA TRP A 12 5.39 -17.04 14.30
C TRP A 12 5.14 -18.48 13.80
N THR A 13 4.28 -19.19 14.53
CA THR A 13 3.95 -20.61 14.32
C THR A 13 3.10 -20.88 13.08
N LEU A 14 2.46 -19.86 12.50
CA LEU A 14 1.60 -19.98 11.31
C LEU A 14 2.37 -20.16 10.00
N ILE A 15 3.67 -19.85 9.96
CA ILE A 15 4.50 -20.01 8.75
C ILE A 15 5.71 -20.88 9.10
N LYS A 16 5.55 -22.19 8.94
CA LYS A 16 6.67 -23.15 9.01
C LYS A 16 7.72 -22.74 7.95
N ASP A 17 8.98 -22.63 8.36
CA ASP A 17 10.11 -22.20 7.51
C ASP A 17 10.01 -20.78 6.93
N SER A 18 9.47 -19.83 7.72
CA SER A 18 9.47 -18.42 7.33
C SER A 18 10.89 -17.88 7.11
N ARG A 19 11.03 -17.04 6.07
CA ARG A 19 12.30 -16.41 5.72
C ARG A 19 12.75 -15.45 6.82
N LYS A 20 13.71 -15.87 7.64
CA LYS A 20 14.32 -15.05 8.70
C LYS A 20 15.20 -13.92 8.17
N ASP A 21 15.62 -14.00 6.91
CA ASP A 21 16.36 -12.95 6.20
C ASP A 21 15.49 -11.72 5.87
N LYS A 22 14.16 -11.86 5.88
CA LYS A 22 13.24 -10.75 5.58
C LYS A 22 12.39 -10.39 6.78
N PRO A 23 12.36 -9.11 7.18
CA PRO A 23 11.48 -8.69 8.25
C PRO A 23 10.02 -8.89 7.83
N PHE A 24 9.20 -9.35 8.77
CA PHE A 24 7.75 -9.49 8.63
C PHE A 24 7.09 -8.13 8.36
N VAL A 25 7.46 -7.13 9.15
CA VAL A 25 7.10 -5.73 8.97
C VAL A 25 8.20 -5.06 8.15
N ARG A 26 7.88 -4.73 6.89
CA ARG A 26 8.82 -4.03 5.98
C ARG A 26 9.00 -2.56 6.36
N GLU A 27 8.61 -1.64 5.49
CA GLU A 27 8.81 -0.20 5.73
C GLU A 27 7.75 0.43 6.61
N ALA A 28 6.58 -0.22 6.74
CA ALA A 28 5.43 0.29 7.48
C ALA A 28 5.01 1.72 7.08
N LYS A 29 5.19 2.07 5.80
CA LYS A 29 4.82 3.36 5.22
C LYS A 29 3.69 3.19 4.20
N SER A 30 2.78 4.14 4.18
CA SER A 30 1.77 4.26 3.12
C SER A 30 2.42 4.65 1.80
N GLY A 31 1.80 4.27 0.68
CA GLY A 31 2.24 4.67 -0.66
C GLY A 31 3.54 4.02 -1.17
N GLY A 32 4.11 3.04 -0.44
CA GLY A 32 5.34 2.37 -0.86
C GLY A 32 5.23 1.72 -2.26
N TRP A 33 4.08 1.11 -2.58
CA TRP A 33 3.86 0.48 -3.88
C TRP A 33 3.93 1.47 -5.06
N ARG A 34 3.52 2.73 -4.88
CA ARG A 34 3.61 3.78 -5.91
C ARG A 34 5.04 4.19 -6.23
N LYS A 35 5.94 4.05 -5.25
CA LYS A 35 7.35 4.44 -5.37
C LYS A 35 8.24 3.28 -5.82
N VAL A 36 7.88 2.06 -5.44
CA VAL A 36 8.70 0.86 -5.69
C VAL A 36 8.34 0.20 -7.02
N LEU A 37 7.07 0.27 -7.45
CA LEU A 37 6.66 -0.33 -8.71
C LEU A 37 7.01 0.56 -9.91
N PRO A 38 7.27 -0.04 -11.08
CA PRO A 38 7.42 0.72 -12.32
C PRO A 38 6.16 1.57 -12.60
N PRO A 39 6.31 2.76 -13.22
CA PRO A 39 5.20 3.64 -13.54
C PRO A 39 4.09 2.96 -14.35
N GLU A 40 4.45 2.04 -15.26
CA GLU A 40 3.50 1.25 -16.05
C GLU A 40 2.61 0.37 -15.16
N SER A 41 3.20 -0.34 -14.20
CA SER A 41 2.44 -1.19 -13.28
C SER A 41 1.53 -0.36 -12.38
N VAL A 42 1.99 0.81 -11.93
CA VAL A 42 1.15 1.75 -11.17
C VAL A 42 -0.04 2.21 -12.02
N ALA A 43 0.20 2.57 -13.28
CA ALA A 43 -0.86 2.99 -14.20
C ALA A 43 -1.88 1.86 -14.48
N GLN A 44 -1.44 0.62 -14.64
CA GLN A 44 -2.34 -0.53 -14.82
C GLN A 44 -3.22 -0.78 -13.58
N ILE A 45 -2.64 -0.69 -12.38
CA ILE A 45 -3.38 -0.83 -11.12
C ILE A 45 -4.42 0.29 -11.00
N GLU A 46 -4.00 1.54 -11.23
CA GLU A 46 -4.90 2.70 -11.15
C GLU A 46 -5.98 2.68 -12.25
N ALA A 47 -5.70 2.15 -13.44
CA ALA A 47 -6.70 1.97 -14.48
C ALA A 47 -7.78 0.95 -14.08
N ALA A 48 -7.40 -0.16 -13.44
CA ALA A 48 -8.33 -1.19 -13.02
C ALA A 48 -9.13 -0.82 -11.75
N TRP A 49 -8.50 -0.15 -10.79
CA TRP A 49 -9.06 0.06 -9.44
C TRP A 49 -9.32 1.52 -9.10
N GLY A 50 -8.90 2.47 -9.93
CA GLY A 50 -8.97 3.90 -9.67
C GLY A 50 -10.34 4.40 -9.22
N PRO A 51 -11.46 4.02 -9.88
CA PRO A 51 -12.79 4.45 -9.46
C PRO A 51 -13.17 3.98 -8.03
N VAL A 52 -12.71 2.80 -7.63
CA VAL A 52 -12.94 2.27 -6.28
C VAL A 52 -12.05 3.00 -5.28
N MET A 53 -10.78 3.23 -5.63
CA MET A 53 -9.82 3.96 -4.81
C MET A 53 -10.32 5.39 -4.53
N GLU A 54 -10.80 6.11 -5.54
CA GLU A 54 -11.37 7.45 -5.39
C GLU A 54 -12.61 7.45 -4.48
N ARG A 55 -13.50 6.46 -4.61
CA ARG A 55 -14.69 6.33 -3.74
C ARG A 55 -14.33 6.22 -2.27
N PHE A 56 -13.21 5.57 -1.96
CA PHE A 56 -12.70 5.42 -0.59
C PHE A 56 -11.73 6.55 -0.19
N GLY A 57 -11.57 7.59 -1.00
CA GLY A 57 -10.74 8.76 -0.69
C GLY A 57 -9.24 8.56 -0.94
N TYR A 58 -8.83 7.54 -1.69
CA TYR A 58 -7.43 7.35 -2.08
C TYR A 58 -7.11 8.19 -3.33
N GLU A 59 -6.06 9.00 -3.26
CA GLU A 59 -5.57 9.81 -4.38
C GLU A 59 -4.92 8.94 -5.46
N LEU A 60 -5.08 9.23 -6.75
CA LEU A 60 -4.35 8.52 -7.82
C LEU A 60 -3.05 9.26 -8.14
N SER A 61 -1.97 8.53 -8.39
CA SER A 61 -0.67 9.10 -8.71
C SER A 61 -0.50 9.42 -10.19
N THR A 62 -1.26 8.77 -11.08
CA THR A 62 -1.20 8.99 -12.54
C THR A 62 -2.24 9.96 -13.06
N ARG A 63 -3.25 10.30 -12.24
CA ARG A 63 -4.34 11.20 -12.62
C ARG A 63 -4.34 12.45 -11.75
N PRO A 64 -4.34 13.67 -12.32
CA PRO A 64 -4.53 14.87 -11.51
C PRO A 64 -5.89 14.80 -10.81
N ALA A 65 -5.90 15.16 -9.51
CA ALA A 65 -7.09 15.12 -8.68
C ALA A 65 -8.27 15.80 -9.38
N LYS A 66 -9.40 15.08 -9.51
CA LYS A 66 -10.67 15.73 -9.87
C LYS A 66 -11.02 16.66 -8.71
N VAL A 67 -10.95 17.96 -8.97
CA VAL A 67 -11.51 19.00 -8.11
C VAL A 67 -12.98 18.64 -7.94
N HIS A 68 -13.34 18.13 -6.77
CA HIS A 68 -14.72 17.82 -6.45
C HIS A 68 -15.41 19.17 -6.27
N GLU A 69 -16.14 19.61 -7.28
CA GLU A 69 -16.96 20.81 -7.23
C GLU A 69 -18.05 20.57 -6.18
N SER A 70 -17.85 21.16 -5.00
CA SER A 70 -18.82 21.20 -3.92
C SER A 70 -20.02 22.01 -4.41
N VAL A 71 -21.05 21.32 -4.87
CA VAL A 71 -22.37 21.93 -5.09
C VAL A 71 -22.93 22.30 -3.72
N ILE A 72 -22.73 23.55 -3.32
CA ILE A 72 -23.46 24.19 -2.24
C ILE A 72 -24.86 24.47 -2.80
N LYS A 73 -25.87 23.79 -2.25
CA LYS A 73 -27.28 24.18 -2.36
C LYS A 73 -27.74 24.73 -1.03
#